data_AF-A0AAW7XBF1-F1
#
_entry.id   AF-A0AAW7XBF1-F1
#
_cell.length_a   1.000
_cell.length_b   1.000
_cell.length_c   1.000
_cell.angle_alpha   90.00
_cell.angle_beta   90.00
_cell.angle_gamma   90.00
#
_symmetry.space_group_name_H-M   'P 1'
#
loop_
_entity.id
_entity.type
_entity.pdbx_description
1 polymer ?
#
loop_
_entity_poly.entity_id
_entity_poly.type
_entity_poly.pdbx_seq_one_letter_code
_entity_poly.pdbx_strand_id
1 'polypeptide(L)'
;GYAYGETPIPNKKGTIFNITDFGAIANDGIDDTQAINTTIETAGKQGGGIVYFPKGIFHVNTDTTKTDIVKINYSNIVLRGAGSDENGTIIYSGSSTHQAEDNSPW
;
A
#
# COMPACT_ATOMS: atom_id res chain seq x y z
N GLY A 1 -9.00 -9.19 14.16
CA GLY A 1 -10.00 -9.75 13.23
C GLY A 1 -10.73 -8.65 12.51
N TYR A 2 -11.66 -8.97 11.60
CA TYR A 2 -12.63 -8.01 11.05
C TYR A 2 -13.98 -8.21 11.74
N ALA A 3 -14.98 -7.36 11.44
CA ALA A 3 -16.28 -7.34 12.14
C ALA A 3 -16.09 -7.23 13.66
N TYR A 4 -15.59 -6.08 14.12
CA TYR A 4 -15.31 -5.81 15.55
C TYR A 4 -14.35 -6.81 16.22
N GLY A 5 -13.54 -7.52 15.43
CA GLY A 5 -12.58 -8.51 15.93
C GLY A 5 -13.16 -9.91 16.14
N GLU A 6 -14.46 -10.09 15.92
CA GLU A 6 -15.18 -11.36 16.12
C GLU A 6 -14.87 -12.39 15.04
N THR A 7 -14.44 -11.94 13.85
CA THR A 7 -14.07 -12.83 12.75
C THR A 7 -12.55 -12.83 12.56
N PRO A 8 -11.89 -14.01 12.50
CA PRO A 8 -10.45 -14.09 12.25
C PRO A 8 -10.12 -13.45 10.91
N ILE A 9 -8.90 -12.92 10.77
CA ILE A 9 -8.46 -12.30 9.51
C ILE A 9 -8.65 -13.35 8.40
N PRO A 10 -9.38 -13.04 7.30
CA PRO A 10 -9.68 -14.03 6.30
C PRO A 10 -8.36 -14.50 5.69
N ASN A 11 -8.12 -15.81 5.72
CA ASN A 11 -6.98 -16.42 5.03
C ASN A 11 -7.32 -16.52 3.54
N LYS A 12 -7.37 -15.35 2.87
CA LYS A 12 -7.52 -15.31 1.42
C LYS A 12 -6.26 -15.95 0.84
N LYS A 13 -6.44 -17.08 0.15
CA LYS A 13 -5.41 -17.69 -0.70
C LYS A 13 -5.51 -17.02 -2.07
N GLY A 14 -4.45 -16.37 -2.48
CA GLY A 14 -4.37 -15.67 -3.77
C GLY A 14 -2.91 -15.49 -4.16
N THR A 15 -2.67 -15.07 -5.40
CA THR A 15 -1.33 -14.74 -5.88
C THR A 15 -0.75 -13.63 -5.01
N ILE A 16 0.45 -13.85 -4.50
CA ILE A 16 1.18 -12.89 -3.68
C ILE A 16 2.06 -12.07 -4.60
N PHE A 17 1.89 -10.75 -4.55
CA PHE A 17 2.70 -9.77 -5.25
C PHE A 17 3.49 -9.00 -4.20
N ASN A 18 4.78 -9.27 -4.10
CA ASN A 18 5.63 -8.56 -3.15
C ASN A 18 6.09 -7.24 -3.76
N ILE A 19 5.86 -6.13 -3.06
CA ILE A 19 6.20 -4.79 -3.56
C ILE A 19 7.70 -4.63 -3.87
N THR A 20 8.57 -5.41 -3.23
CA THR A 20 10.02 -5.36 -3.50
C THR A 20 10.37 -5.90 -4.89
N ASP A 21 9.55 -6.78 -5.45
CA ASP A 21 9.73 -7.29 -6.82
C ASP A 21 9.39 -6.22 -7.87
N PHE A 22 8.65 -5.18 -7.45
CA PHE A 22 8.25 -4.03 -8.28
C PHE A 22 9.09 -2.78 -8.01
N GLY A 23 10.18 -2.92 -7.24
CA GLY A 23 11.15 -1.85 -7.00
C GLY A 23 10.95 -1.05 -5.72
N ALA A 24 10.05 -1.45 -4.82
CA ALA A 24 9.96 -0.84 -3.49
C ALA A 24 11.14 -1.30 -2.62
N ILE A 25 11.75 -0.39 -1.86
CA ILE A 25 12.91 -0.70 -1.01
C ILE A 25 12.61 -0.24 0.42
N ALA A 26 12.63 -1.19 1.35
CA ALA A 26 12.40 -0.87 2.75
C ALA A 26 13.55 -0.03 3.34
N ASN A 27 13.19 1.00 4.11
CA ASN A 27 14.08 1.86 4.90
C ASN A 27 15.08 2.70 4.09
N ASP A 28 14.79 3.02 2.84
CA ASP A 28 15.67 3.87 2.02
C ASP A 28 15.34 5.38 2.13
N GLY A 29 14.16 5.73 2.67
CA GLY A 29 13.70 7.11 2.76
C GLY A 29 13.21 7.69 1.43
N ILE A 30 13.05 6.86 0.41
CA ILE A 30 12.63 7.25 -0.94
C ILE A 30 11.15 6.88 -1.13
N ASP A 31 10.46 7.67 -1.94
CA ASP A 31 9.05 7.44 -2.23
C ASP A 31 8.82 6.13 -3.02
N ASP A 32 8.15 5.17 -2.38
CA ASP A 32 7.77 3.86 -2.91
C ASP A 32 6.38 3.86 -3.60
N THR A 33 5.72 5.03 -3.72
CA THR A 33 4.32 5.12 -4.18
C THR A 33 4.14 4.51 -5.57
N GLN A 34 5.11 4.74 -6.47
CA GLN A 34 5.08 4.20 -7.82
C GLN A 34 5.14 2.66 -7.83
N ALA A 35 6.06 2.07 -7.07
CA ALA A 35 6.22 0.62 -6.99
C ALA A 35 4.96 -0.05 -6.42
N ILE A 36 4.35 0.55 -5.40
CA ILE A 36 3.10 0.06 -4.80
C ILE A 36 1.96 0.13 -5.82
N ASN A 37 1.81 1.24 -6.55
CA ASN A 37 0.78 1.39 -7.58
C ASN A 37 0.95 0.37 -8.71
N THR A 38 2.18 0.14 -9.19
CA THR A 38 2.46 -0.89 -10.20
C THR A 38 2.13 -2.29 -9.70
N THR A 39 2.38 -2.56 -8.41
CA THR A 39 2.03 -3.83 -7.77
C THR A 39 0.51 -4.03 -7.74
N ILE A 40 -0.25 -2.99 -7.35
CA ILE A 40 -1.72 -3.01 -7.33
C ILE A 40 -2.28 -3.17 -8.74
N GLU A 41 -1.74 -2.48 -9.73
CA GLU A 41 -2.16 -2.59 -11.13
C GLU A 41 -1.95 -4.00 -11.66
N THR A 42 -0.79 -4.60 -11.37
CA THR A 42 -0.48 -5.98 -11.77
C THR A 42 -1.41 -6.97 -11.10
N ALA A 43 -1.63 -6.84 -9.79
CA ALA A 43 -2.56 -7.68 -9.04
C ALA A 43 -3.99 -7.53 -9.58
N GLY A 44 -4.41 -6.30 -9.89
CA GLY A 44 -5.71 -5.98 -10.46
C GLY A 44 -5.94 -6.59 -11.83
N LYS A 45 -4.97 -6.48 -12.73
CA LYS A 45 -4.98 -7.10 -14.07
C LYS A 45 -5.06 -8.63 -14.00
N GLN A 46 -4.55 -9.24 -12.94
CA GLN A 46 -4.66 -10.69 -12.70
C GLN A 46 -5.97 -11.11 -12.00
N GLY A 47 -6.94 -10.20 -11.86
CA GLY A 47 -8.24 -10.49 -11.23
C GLY A 47 -8.27 -10.33 -9.71
N GLY A 48 -7.23 -9.71 -9.14
CA GLY A 48 -7.05 -9.50 -7.71
C GLY A 48 -5.89 -10.32 -7.13
N GLY A 49 -5.55 -10.05 -5.88
CA GLY A 49 -4.41 -10.71 -5.25
C GLY A 49 -4.02 -10.10 -3.92
N ILE A 50 -2.92 -10.60 -3.37
CA ILE A 50 -2.34 -10.14 -2.11
C ILE A 50 -1.14 -9.28 -2.44
N VAL A 51 -1.23 -7.98 -2.20
CA VAL A 51 -0.08 -7.07 -2.24
C VAL A 51 0.62 -7.20 -0.89
N TYR A 52 1.79 -7.82 -0.89
CA TYR A 52 2.56 -8.11 0.30
C TYR A 52 3.62 -7.05 0.53
N PHE A 53 3.62 -6.52 1.75
CA PHE A 53 4.61 -5.57 2.25
C PHE A 53 5.53 -6.33 3.20
N PRO A 54 6.82 -6.45 2.90
CA PRO A 54 7.76 -7.08 3.81
C PRO A 54 8.02 -6.19 5.03
N LYS A 55 8.87 -6.68 5.93
CA LYS A 55 9.31 -5.91 7.10
C LYS A 55 10.07 -4.65 6.71
N GLY A 56 9.86 -3.57 7.46
CA GLY A 56 10.54 -2.29 7.29
C GLY A 56 9.61 -1.13 6.97
N ILE A 57 10.21 0.03 6.76
CA ILE A 57 9.52 1.31 6.54
C ILE A 57 9.47 1.60 5.05
N PHE A 58 8.27 1.78 4.50
CA PHE A 58 8.04 2.22 3.13
C PHE A 58 7.49 3.63 3.14
N HIS A 59 8.07 4.52 2.35
CA HIS A 59 7.66 5.91 2.31
C HIS A 59 6.67 6.09 1.17
N VAL A 60 5.49 6.60 1.47
CA VAL A 60 4.46 6.87 0.46
C VAL A 60 4.07 8.34 0.52
N ASN A 61 3.78 8.90 -0.64
CA ASN A 61 3.36 10.29 -0.78
C ASN A 61 4.29 11.24 0.01
N THR A 62 5.60 11.07 -0.15
CA THR A 62 6.65 11.90 0.48
C THR A 62 7.26 12.90 -0.50
N ASP A 63 7.13 12.63 -1.79
CA ASP A 63 7.55 13.54 -2.85
C ASP A 63 6.50 14.63 -3.05
N THR A 64 6.73 15.83 -2.49
CA THR A 64 5.84 16.99 -2.62
C THR A 64 5.77 17.55 -4.05
N THR A 65 6.62 17.07 -4.97
CA THR A 65 6.58 17.44 -6.38
C THR A 65 5.61 16.58 -7.19
N LYS A 66 5.12 15.48 -6.61
CA LYS A 66 4.19 14.56 -7.24
C LYS A 66 2.88 14.52 -6.45
N THR A 67 1.78 14.47 -7.17
CA THR A 67 0.43 14.24 -6.59
C THR A 67 0.06 12.74 -6.62
N ASP A 68 1.07 11.88 -6.75
CA ASP A 68 0.87 10.45 -6.79
C ASP A 68 0.52 9.92 -5.40
N ILE A 69 -0.61 9.23 -5.33
CA ILE A 69 -1.12 8.57 -4.14
C ILE A 69 -1.21 7.07 -4.40
N VAL A 70 -1.23 6.28 -3.32
CA VAL A 70 -1.52 4.84 -3.42
C VAL A 70 -3.00 4.66 -3.80
N LYS A 71 -3.26 4.13 -5.00
CA LYS A 71 -4.62 3.95 -5.55
C LYS A 71 -5.02 2.47 -5.47
N ILE A 72 -6.11 2.18 -4.78
CA ILE A 72 -6.72 0.85 -4.75
C ILE A 72 -7.98 0.89 -5.62
N ASN A 73 -7.81 0.76 -6.93
CA ASN A 73 -8.86 0.90 -7.93
C ASN A 73 -9.36 -0.45 -8.50
N TYR A 74 -8.92 -1.58 -7.93
CA TYR A 74 -9.30 -2.92 -8.35
C TYR A 74 -10.01 -3.69 -7.25
N SER A 75 -10.96 -4.53 -7.65
CA SER A 75 -11.61 -5.49 -6.76
C SER A 75 -10.64 -6.58 -6.31
N ASN A 76 -10.96 -7.23 -5.19
CA ASN A 76 -10.25 -8.41 -4.67
C ASN A 76 -8.79 -8.21 -4.25
N ILE A 77 -8.32 -6.97 -4.14
CA ILE A 77 -7.00 -6.63 -3.61
C ILE A 77 -6.98 -6.74 -2.08
N VAL A 78 -5.95 -7.40 -1.55
CA VAL A 78 -5.66 -7.47 -0.12
C VAL A 78 -4.28 -6.88 0.10
N LEU A 79 -4.19 -5.80 0.89
CA LEU A 79 -2.91 -5.32 1.38
C LEU A 79 -2.53 -6.13 2.63
N ARG A 80 -1.34 -6.74 2.64
CA ARG A 80 -0.87 -7.58 3.74
C ARG A 80 0.53 -7.18 4.15
N GLY A 81 0.69 -6.70 5.39
CA GLY A 81 2.00 -6.46 6.00
C GLY A 81 2.59 -7.70 6.67
N ALA A 82 3.86 -7.60 7.06
CA ALA A 82 4.60 -8.61 7.82
C ALA A 82 4.23 -8.65 9.32
N GLY A 83 3.28 -7.83 9.77
CA GLY A 83 2.84 -7.74 11.17
C GLY A 83 3.03 -6.34 11.74
N SER A 84 2.64 -6.17 13.01
CA SER A 84 2.77 -4.92 13.78
C SER A 84 3.78 -5.02 14.93
N ASP A 85 4.53 -6.13 14.98
CA ASP A 85 5.64 -6.30 15.92
C ASP A 85 6.79 -5.33 15.61
N GLU A 86 7.84 -5.30 16.43
CA GLU A 86 9.00 -4.41 16.28
C GLU A 86 9.67 -4.47 14.89
N ASN A 87 9.53 -5.61 14.20
CA ASN A 87 10.01 -5.83 12.84
C ASN A 87 8.88 -5.94 11.81
N GLY A 88 7.75 -5.31 12.10
CA GLY A 88 6.57 -5.27 11.26
C GLY A 88 6.74 -4.39 10.01
N THR A 89 5.64 -4.18 9.32
CA THR A 89 5.58 -3.23 8.20
C THR A 89 5.14 -1.87 8.72
N ILE A 90 5.87 -0.82 8.35
CA ILE A 90 5.48 0.57 8.59
C ILE A 90 5.26 1.24 7.23
N ILE A 91 4.08 1.82 7.04
CA ILE A 91 3.79 2.67 5.88
C ILE A 91 3.83 4.11 6.39
N TYR A 92 4.87 4.84 5.99
CA TYR A 92 5.06 6.23 6.39
C TYR A 92 4.50 7.15 5.32
N SER A 93 3.42 7.88 5.64
CA SER A 93 2.85 8.90 4.76
C SER A 93 3.34 10.28 5.20
N GLY A 94 4.20 10.91 4.39
CA GLY A 94 4.95 12.10 4.82
C GLY A 94 4.43 13.45 4.31
N SER A 95 3.63 13.50 3.24
CA SER A 95 3.09 14.77 2.75
C SER A 95 1.65 15.02 3.23
N SER A 96 1.33 16.30 3.35
CA SER A 96 -0.02 16.76 3.65
C SER A 96 -0.91 16.44 2.45
N THR A 97 -1.90 15.55 2.61
CA THR A 97 -2.91 15.26 1.56
C THR A 97 -3.93 16.39 1.39
N HIS A 98 -3.58 17.62 1.77
CA HIS A 98 -4.42 18.78 1.50
C HIS A 98 -4.52 18.92 -0.02
N GLN A 99 -5.64 18.50 -0.60
CA GLN A 99 -6.16 19.26 -1.71
C GLN A 99 -6.29 20.69 -1.19
N ALA A 100 -5.67 21.66 -1.86
CA ALA A 100 -6.01 23.05 -1.60
C ALA A 100 -7.53 23.17 -1.73
N GLU A 101 -8.20 23.75 -0.74
CA GLU A 101 -9.66 23.91 -0.73
C GLU A 101 -10.18 24.63 -1.98
N ASP A 102 -9.30 25.38 -2.66
CA ASP A 102 -9.54 26.04 -3.96
C ASP A 102 -9.91 25.09 -5.11
N ASN A 103 -9.75 23.77 -4.94
CA ASN A 103 -10.12 22.76 -5.93
C ASN A 103 -11.10 21.71 -5.38
N SER A 104 -11.80 22.01 -4.28
CA SER A 104 -12.93 21.21 -3.80
C SER A 104 -14.16 21.50 -4.67
N PRO A 105 -14.86 20.48 -5.21
CA PRO A 105 -16.10 20.66 -5.97
C PRO A 105 -17.34 20.89 -5.09
N TRP A 106 -17.16 21.20 -3.80
CA TRP A 106 -18.21 21.53 -2.83
C TRP A 106 -17.84 22.78 -2.02
#